data_AF-A0A1M7T986-F1
#
_entry.id   AF-A0A1M7T986-F1
#
_cell.length_a   1.000
_cell.length_b   1.000
_cell.length_c   1.000
_cell.angle_alpha   90.00
_cell.angle_beta   90.00
_cell.angle_gamma   90.00
#
_symmetry.space_group_name_H-M   'P 1'
#
loop_
_entity.id
_entity.type
_entity.pdbx_description
1 polymer ?
#
loop_
_entity_poly.entity_id
_entity_poly.type
_entity_poly.pdbx_seq_one_letter_code
_entity_poly.pdbx_strand_id
1 'polypeptide(L)'
;MKKVLWVFTVVLVGLMIASCDLLQKPPLLKTVTVDGNLSDWESYVYTDGATDSQWGVNNEIHKAGILFDATNLYIAGEFTKEGYNNFMVIVDLSGVTGAADTSKHPWGRQYKFEKGDVDFVIETWANGYNAWRFTSSEATGVSVTLASTETTGGRKRVEIAVPLANLGVTDASKLSLRAVFVLTGGVDDNGKQWAGDFYPNQGFETGDGGYTAPVVIKKTISNPTK
;
A
#
# COMPACT_ATOMS: atom_id res chain seq x y z
N MET A 1 36.06 -44.16 -8.24
CA MET A 1 34.58 -44.21 -8.21
C MET A 1 33.95 -43.57 -6.98
N LYS A 2 34.49 -43.73 -5.75
CA LYS A 2 33.90 -43.12 -4.54
C LYS A 2 33.76 -41.59 -4.60
N LYS A 3 34.79 -40.85 -5.06
CA LYS A 3 34.77 -39.37 -5.09
C LYS A 3 33.73 -38.74 -6.05
N VAL A 4 33.37 -39.42 -7.14
CA VAL A 4 32.37 -38.93 -8.11
C VAL A 4 30.95 -39.09 -7.56
N LEU A 5 30.70 -40.15 -6.77
CA LEU A 5 29.40 -40.40 -6.16
C LEU A 5 29.04 -39.32 -5.11
N TRP A 6 30.01 -38.83 -4.34
CA TRP A 6 29.80 -37.78 -3.33
C TRP A 6 29.44 -36.41 -3.94
N VAL A 7 30.02 -36.05 -5.08
CA VAL A 7 29.74 -34.77 -5.75
C VAL A 7 28.31 -34.74 -6.31
N PHE A 8 27.85 -35.85 -6.89
CA PHE A 8 26.46 -35.96 -7.38
C PHE A 8 25.44 -35.84 -6.25
N THR A 9 25.69 -36.43 -5.08
CA THR A 9 24.76 -36.34 -3.94
C THR A 9 24.67 -34.92 -3.38
N VAL A 10 25.79 -34.19 -3.28
CA VAL A 10 25.80 -32.79 -2.79
C VAL A 10 25.09 -31.85 -3.76
N VAL A 11 25.29 -32.01 -5.06
CA VAL A 11 24.61 -31.20 -6.09
C VAL A 11 23.11 -31.49 -6.12
N LEU A 12 22.69 -32.75 -5.99
CA LEU A 12 21.27 -33.13 -5.99
C LEU A 12 20.54 -32.64 -4.73
N VAL A 13 21.18 -32.70 -3.57
CA VAL A 13 20.63 -32.16 -2.30
C VAL A 13 20.59 -30.63 -2.34
N GLY A 14 21.62 -29.97 -2.87
CA GLY A 14 21.60 -28.51 -3.07
C GLY A 14 20.50 -28.05 -4.02
N LEU A 15 20.26 -28.80 -5.12
CA LEU A 15 19.16 -28.56 -6.05
C LEU A 15 17.79 -28.80 -5.38
N MET A 16 17.62 -29.85 -4.58
CA MET A 16 16.33 -30.12 -3.89
C MET A 16 15.99 -29.08 -2.81
N ILE A 17 16.99 -28.58 -2.06
CA ILE A 17 16.78 -27.56 -1.03
C ILE A 17 16.42 -26.21 -1.69
N ALA A 18 17.12 -25.81 -2.75
CA ALA A 18 16.76 -24.61 -3.52
C ALA A 18 15.39 -24.73 -4.22
N SER A 19 14.97 -25.94 -4.58
CA SER A 19 13.66 -26.18 -5.20
C SER A 19 12.50 -26.07 -4.22
N CYS A 20 12.71 -26.30 -2.92
CA CYS A 20 11.64 -26.18 -1.92
C CYS A 20 11.25 -24.70 -1.69
N ASP A 21 12.22 -23.79 -1.64
CA ASP A 21 11.97 -22.36 -1.51
C ASP A 21 11.34 -21.76 -2.79
N LEU A 22 11.62 -22.35 -3.96
CA LEU A 22 11.01 -21.98 -5.25
C LEU A 22 9.57 -22.49 -5.42
N LEU A 23 9.11 -23.42 -4.58
CA LEU A 23 7.79 -24.05 -4.66
C LEU A 23 6.82 -23.64 -3.55
N GLN A 24 7.28 -22.87 -2.55
CA GLN A 24 6.37 -22.32 -1.54
C GLN A 24 5.59 -21.16 -2.17
N LYS A 25 4.36 -21.45 -2.62
CA LYS A 25 3.39 -20.40 -2.94
C LYS A 25 3.38 -19.41 -1.78
N PRO A 26 3.55 -18.09 -2.00
CA PRO A 26 3.36 -17.12 -0.94
C PRO A 26 2.05 -17.43 -0.22
N PRO A 27 2.07 -17.56 1.12
CA PRO A 27 0.86 -17.92 1.84
C PRO A 27 -0.19 -16.85 1.57
N LEU A 28 -1.39 -17.30 1.21
CA LEU A 28 -2.56 -16.45 1.41
C LEU A 28 -2.53 -16.05 2.89
N LEU A 29 -2.61 -14.75 3.16
CA LEU A 29 -2.31 -14.25 4.50
C LEU A 29 -3.51 -14.51 5.41
N LYS A 30 -4.55 -13.69 5.27
CA LYS A 30 -5.69 -13.71 6.19
C LYS A 30 -6.89 -12.99 5.57
N THR A 31 -8.09 -13.45 5.92
CA THR A 31 -9.34 -12.73 5.67
C THR A 31 -9.63 -11.80 6.84
N VAL A 32 -9.96 -10.54 6.53
CA VAL A 32 -10.35 -9.51 7.49
C VAL A 32 -11.85 -9.25 7.37
N THR A 33 -12.50 -9.03 8.52
CA THR A 33 -13.88 -8.57 8.57
C THR A 33 -13.90 -7.06 8.44
N VAL A 34 -14.53 -6.53 7.39
CA VAL A 34 -14.62 -5.08 7.19
C VAL A 34 -15.74 -4.50 8.07
N ASP A 35 -15.42 -4.10 9.29
CA ASP A 35 -16.39 -3.60 10.28
C ASP A 35 -15.97 -2.29 11.01
N GLY A 36 -14.81 -1.75 10.64
CA GLY A 36 -14.20 -0.57 11.24
C GLY A 36 -13.43 -0.86 12.53
N ASN A 37 -13.10 -2.12 12.84
CA ASN A 37 -12.35 -2.56 14.01
C ASN A 37 -11.07 -3.32 13.61
N LEU A 38 -9.91 -2.73 13.89
CA LEU A 38 -8.61 -3.28 13.49
C LEU A 38 -8.11 -4.46 14.35
N SER A 39 -8.96 -5.09 15.17
CA SER A 39 -8.53 -6.12 16.12
C SER A 39 -8.13 -7.44 15.45
N ASP A 40 -8.78 -7.80 14.34
CA ASP A 40 -8.48 -9.02 13.57
C ASP A 40 -7.27 -8.87 12.63
N TRP A 41 -6.70 -7.67 12.50
CA TRP A 41 -5.47 -7.41 11.73
C TRP A 41 -4.21 -7.93 12.41
N GLU A 42 -4.22 -8.08 13.73
CA GLU A 42 -3.08 -8.56 14.53
C GLU A 42 -1.77 -7.84 14.18
N SER A 43 -0.76 -8.55 13.66
CA SER A 43 0.55 -8.00 13.30
C SER A 43 0.61 -7.31 11.93
N TYR A 44 -0.49 -7.31 11.16
CA TYR A 44 -0.57 -6.68 9.84
C TYR A 44 -1.08 -5.24 9.88
N VAL A 45 -1.37 -4.72 11.07
CA VAL A 45 -1.56 -3.28 11.30
C VAL A 45 -0.33 -2.73 12.02
N TYR A 46 0.30 -1.77 11.39
CA TYR A 46 1.50 -1.11 11.89
C TYR A 46 1.13 0.21 12.55
N THR A 47 1.88 0.57 13.59
CA THR A 47 1.73 1.86 14.27
C THR A 47 2.75 2.84 13.69
N ASP A 48 2.27 4.03 13.39
CA ASP A 48 3.10 5.15 12.94
C ASP A 48 3.62 5.97 14.13
N GLY A 49 4.57 6.86 13.86
CA GLY A 49 4.87 7.95 14.78
C GLY A 49 3.61 8.76 15.08
N ALA A 50 3.56 9.35 16.27
CA ALA A 50 2.38 10.12 16.69
C ALA A 50 2.49 11.62 16.40
N THR A 51 3.65 12.06 15.89
CA THR A 51 4.04 13.47 15.77
C THR A 51 5.08 13.71 14.65
N ASP A 52 5.14 12.84 13.65
CA ASP A 52 6.08 12.91 12.52
C ASP A 52 5.47 13.55 11.27
N SER A 53 4.16 13.82 11.29
CA SER A 53 3.55 14.71 10.31
C SER A 53 4.16 16.12 10.35
N GLN A 54 4.51 16.60 9.16
CA GLN A 54 4.98 17.97 8.91
C GLN A 54 3.86 19.01 9.03
N TRP A 55 2.59 18.56 9.12
CA TRP A 55 1.42 19.42 9.34
C TRP A 55 0.86 19.31 10.76
N GLY A 56 1.59 18.62 11.64
CA GLY A 56 1.23 18.44 13.04
C GLY A 56 0.08 17.46 13.26
N VAL A 57 -0.29 17.31 14.54
CA VAL A 57 -1.17 16.24 15.06
C VAL A 57 -2.57 16.17 14.47
N ASN A 58 -3.02 17.24 13.82
CA ASN A 58 -4.34 17.29 13.17
C ASN A 58 -4.35 16.67 11.76
N ASN A 59 -3.18 16.36 11.22
CA ASN A 59 -2.99 15.67 9.96
C ASN A 59 -1.94 14.57 10.15
N GLU A 60 -2.28 13.54 10.92
CA GLU A 60 -1.35 12.50 11.34
C GLU A 60 -1.88 11.12 10.97
N ILE A 61 -1.03 10.28 10.37
CA ILE A 61 -1.28 8.85 10.25
C ILE A 61 -0.90 8.22 11.58
N HIS A 62 -1.75 7.34 12.09
CA HIS A 62 -1.50 6.65 13.36
C HIS A 62 -1.35 5.15 13.16
N LYS A 63 -2.09 4.60 12.20
CA LYS A 63 -2.00 3.19 11.83
C LYS A 63 -2.17 3.01 10.34
N ALA A 64 -1.43 2.05 9.82
CA ALA A 64 -1.50 1.62 8.44
C ALA A 64 -1.46 0.10 8.39
N GLY A 65 -2.32 -0.52 7.58
CA GLY A 65 -2.32 -1.97 7.40
C GLY A 65 -2.67 -2.33 5.97
N ILE A 66 -1.99 -3.33 5.44
CA ILE A 66 -2.31 -3.86 4.11
C ILE A 66 -2.00 -5.36 4.06
N LEU A 67 -2.94 -6.17 3.61
CA LEU A 67 -2.78 -7.62 3.46
C LEU A 67 -3.77 -8.15 2.41
N PHE A 68 -3.72 -9.43 2.07
CA PHE A 68 -4.67 -10.03 1.14
C PHE A 68 -5.00 -11.48 1.50
N ASP A 69 -6.16 -11.93 1.03
CA ASP A 69 -6.53 -13.35 0.98
C ASP A 69 -6.67 -13.83 -0.48
N ALA A 70 -7.37 -14.96 -0.69
CA ALA A 70 -7.60 -15.51 -2.02
C ALA A 70 -8.38 -14.57 -2.96
N THR A 71 -9.15 -13.63 -2.42
CA THR A 71 -10.19 -12.89 -3.12
C THR A 71 -10.09 -11.37 -2.97
N ASN A 72 -9.55 -10.87 -1.86
CA ASN A 72 -9.56 -9.45 -1.54
C ASN A 72 -8.17 -8.95 -1.14
N LEU A 73 -7.86 -7.73 -1.59
CA LEU A 73 -6.90 -6.85 -0.96
C LEU A 73 -7.61 -6.13 0.20
N TYR A 74 -7.00 -6.12 1.37
CA TYR A 74 -7.50 -5.40 2.54
C TYR A 74 -6.58 -4.22 2.86
N ILE A 75 -7.17 -3.08 3.20
CA ILE A 75 -6.48 -1.87 3.64
C ILE A 75 -7.08 -1.40 4.96
N ALA A 76 -6.23 -1.09 5.94
CA ALA A 76 -6.60 -0.46 7.20
C ALA A 76 -5.88 0.88 7.37
N GLY A 77 -6.59 1.85 7.94
CA GLY A 77 -6.02 3.14 8.32
C GLY A 77 -6.61 3.64 9.63
N GLU A 78 -5.80 4.29 10.45
CA GLU A 78 -6.24 5.19 11.52
C GLU A 78 -5.50 6.51 11.36
N PHE A 79 -6.20 7.63 11.25
CA PHE A 79 -5.59 8.94 10.96
C PHE A 79 -6.44 10.11 11.45
N THR A 80 -5.81 11.27 11.63
CA THR A 80 -6.45 12.59 11.70
C THR A 80 -6.25 13.33 10.39
N LYS A 81 -7.23 14.14 9.98
CA LYS A 81 -7.07 15.06 8.86
C LYS A 81 -7.94 16.29 9.03
N GLU A 82 -7.43 17.44 8.63
CA GLU A 82 -8.15 18.71 8.61
C GLU A 82 -8.32 19.25 7.19
N GLY A 83 -9.34 20.09 7.01
CA GLY A 83 -9.62 20.76 5.75
C GLY A 83 -9.76 19.79 4.56
N TYR A 84 -9.14 20.19 3.45
CA TYR A 84 -9.19 19.47 2.17
C TYR A 84 -8.06 18.45 1.97
N ASN A 85 -7.30 18.15 3.03
CA ASN A 85 -6.27 17.11 2.96
C ASN A 85 -6.92 15.74 2.75
N ASN A 86 -6.23 14.86 2.04
CA ASN A 86 -6.67 13.52 1.70
C ASN A 86 -5.74 12.50 2.35
N PHE A 87 -6.32 11.51 3.02
CA PHE A 87 -5.63 10.26 3.31
C PHE A 87 -5.66 9.40 2.06
N MET A 88 -4.50 8.93 1.63
CA MET A 88 -4.32 8.14 0.44
C MET A 88 -3.50 6.90 0.72
N VAL A 89 -3.83 5.80 0.05
CA VAL A 89 -3.04 4.57 0.03
C VAL A 89 -2.76 4.23 -1.42
N ILE A 90 -1.48 4.08 -1.75
CA ILE A 90 -0.99 3.81 -3.10
C ILE A 90 -0.35 2.43 -3.09
N VAL A 91 -0.75 1.58 -4.03
CA VAL A 91 -0.43 0.15 -4.02
C VAL A 91 0.16 -0.27 -5.36
N ASP A 92 1.21 -1.10 -5.27
CA ASP A 92 1.88 -1.83 -6.33
C ASP A 92 1.67 -3.33 -6.09
N LEU A 93 1.20 -4.05 -7.10
CA LEU A 93 0.80 -5.46 -7.08
C LEU A 93 1.62 -6.25 -8.09
N SER A 94 2.36 -7.25 -7.64
CA SER A 94 3.14 -8.08 -8.55
C SER A 94 2.26 -8.86 -9.53
N GLY A 95 2.64 -8.87 -10.81
CA GLY A 95 1.91 -9.60 -11.84
C GLY A 95 0.70 -8.85 -12.41
N VAL A 96 0.46 -7.63 -11.93
CA VAL A 96 -0.41 -6.65 -12.58
C VAL A 96 0.47 -5.62 -13.30
N THR A 97 -0.06 -4.96 -14.32
CA THR A 97 0.64 -3.87 -15.01
C THR A 97 -0.11 -2.58 -14.73
N GLY A 98 0.53 -1.72 -13.96
CA GLY A 98 0.03 -0.45 -13.51
C GLY A 98 0.49 0.73 -14.35
N ALA A 99 0.28 1.93 -13.82
CA ALA A 99 0.77 3.19 -14.37
C ALA A 99 2.18 3.52 -13.83
N ALA A 100 2.96 4.28 -14.60
CA ALA A 100 4.26 4.77 -14.13
C ALA A 100 4.16 5.71 -12.91
N ASP A 101 3.03 6.41 -12.78
CA ASP A 101 2.70 7.32 -11.69
C ASP A 101 1.18 7.56 -11.64
N THR A 102 0.72 8.36 -10.67
CA THR A 102 -0.70 8.71 -10.51
C THR A 102 -1.20 9.82 -11.46
N SER A 103 -0.42 10.27 -12.45
CA SER A 103 -0.80 11.40 -13.34
C SER A 103 -2.00 11.11 -14.23
N LYS A 104 -2.40 9.84 -14.38
CA LYS A 104 -3.61 9.44 -15.11
C LYS A 104 -4.91 9.89 -14.44
N HIS A 105 -4.85 10.29 -13.18
CA HIS A 105 -6.01 10.77 -12.44
C HIS A 105 -6.04 12.32 -12.42
N PRO A 106 -7.21 12.97 -12.57
CA PRO A 106 -7.31 14.41 -12.89
C PRO A 106 -7.05 15.36 -11.70
N TRP A 107 -6.90 14.84 -10.49
CA TRP A 107 -6.64 15.63 -9.26
C TRP A 107 -5.25 16.31 -9.18
N GLY A 108 -4.38 16.14 -10.17
CA GLY A 108 -3.06 16.78 -10.23
C GLY A 108 -1.97 16.16 -9.35
N ARG A 109 -2.30 15.29 -8.37
CA ARG A 109 -1.33 14.62 -7.51
C ARG A 109 -0.58 13.52 -8.26
N GLN A 110 0.74 13.56 -8.21
CA GLN A 110 1.66 12.65 -8.89
C GLN A 110 2.59 11.97 -7.87
N TYR A 111 2.40 10.66 -7.74
CA TYR A 111 3.23 9.76 -6.95
C TYR A 111 3.70 8.62 -7.84
N LYS A 112 4.93 8.17 -7.62
CA LYS A 112 5.48 6.98 -8.28
C LYS A 112 6.33 6.16 -7.34
N PHE A 113 6.39 4.86 -7.55
CA PHE A 113 7.37 4.02 -6.86
C PHE A 113 8.77 4.21 -7.46
N GLU A 114 9.80 4.18 -6.62
CA GLU A 114 11.19 4.13 -7.09
C GLU A 114 11.42 2.86 -7.93
N LYS A 115 10.76 1.77 -7.55
CA LYS A 115 10.79 0.48 -8.23
C LYS A 115 9.37 -0.03 -8.35
N GLY A 116 8.93 -0.35 -9.56
CA GLY A 116 7.57 -0.83 -9.85
C GLY A 116 6.66 0.27 -10.37
N ASP A 117 5.36 0.10 -10.17
CA ASP A 117 4.28 0.85 -10.80
C ASP A 117 3.09 1.03 -9.84
N VAL A 118 2.15 1.89 -10.23
CA VAL A 118 0.93 2.17 -9.47
C VAL A 118 -0.21 1.35 -10.06
N ASP A 119 -0.74 0.40 -9.31
CA ASP A 119 -1.88 -0.43 -9.73
C ASP A 119 -3.20 0.02 -9.12
N PHE A 120 -3.15 0.54 -7.90
CA PHE A 120 -4.33 0.92 -7.14
C PHE A 120 -4.08 2.11 -6.23
N VAL A 121 -5.08 2.98 -6.13
CA VAL A 121 -5.13 4.06 -5.14
C VAL A 121 -6.50 4.09 -4.49
N ILE A 122 -6.52 4.21 -3.17
CA ILE A 122 -7.71 4.68 -2.43
C ILE A 122 -7.41 6.03 -1.80
N GLU A 123 -8.37 6.94 -1.86
CA GLU A 123 -8.26 8.27 -1.27
C GLU A 123 -9.53 8.59 -0.47
N THR A 124 -9.41 9.35 0.61
CA THR A 124 -10.55 10.07 1.16
C THR A 124 -10.90 11.21 0.21
N TRP A 125 -12.17 11.39 -0.14
CA TRP A 125 -12.65 12.55 -0.90
C TRP A 125 -13.88 13.14 -0.22
N ALA A 126 -13.81 14.42 0.14
CA ALA A 126 -14.79 15.05 1.03
C ALA A 126 -15.02 14.22 2.31
N ASN A 127 -16.23 13.68 2.48
CA ASN A 127 -16.63 12.83 3.62
C ASN A 127 -16.59 11.33 3.29
N GLY A 128 -16.21 10.94 2.07
CA GLY A 128 -16.21 9.57 1.60
C GLY A 128 -14.83 9.09 1.14
N TYR A 129 -14.85 8.00 0.38
CA TYR A 129 -13.65 7.39 -0.19
C TYR A 129 -13.88 7.07 -1.67
N ASN A 130 -12.85 7.28 -2.48
CA ASN A 130 -12.82 6.87 -3.88
C ASN A 130 -11.67 5.89 -4.08
N ALA A 131 -11.90 4.90 -4.94
CA ALA A 131 -10.96 3.83 -5.22
C ALA A 131 -10.74 3.73 -6.72
N TRP A 132 -9.48 3.64 -7.13
CA TRP A 132 -9.05 3.78 -8.50
C TRP A 132 -8.07 2.69 -8.86
N ARG A 133 -8.37 1.95 -9.92
CA ARG A 133 -7.39 1.09 -10.59
C ARG A 133 -6.62 1.90 -11.61
N PHE A 134 -5.31 1.76 -11.59
CA PHE A 134 -4.41 2.36 -12.56
C PHE A 134 -3.92 1.30 -13.55
N THR A 135 -3.93 1.66 -14.82
CA THR A 135 -3.28 0.91 -15.90
C THR A 135 -2.29 1.83 -16.60
N SER A 136 -1.50 1.32 -17.52
CA SER A 136 -0.55 2.13 -18.30
C SER A 136 -1.19 3.32 -19.02
N SER A 137 -2.49 3.24 -19.33
CA SER A 137 -3.22 4.28 -20.07
C SER A 137 -4.15 5.14 -19.23
N GLU A 138 -4.76 4.62 -18.16
CA GLU A 138 -5.89 5.28 -17.49
C GLU A 138 -6.00 4.97 -15.99
N ALA A 139 -6.79 5.79 -15.30
CA ALA A 139 -7.29 5.53 -13.95
C ALA A 139 -8.82 5.32 -14.02
N THR A 140 -9.30 4.19 -13.51
CA THR A 140 -10.72 3.82 -13.58
C THR A 140 -11.27 3.55 -12.18
N GLY A 141 -12.48 4.02 -11.91
CA GLY A 141 -13.12 3.81 -10.61
C GLY A 141 -13.45 2.33 -10.38
N VAL A 142 -13.19 1.84 -9.18
CA VAL A 142 -13.51 0.46 -8.77
C VAL A 142 -14.34 0.45 -7.50
N SER A 143 -15.25 -0.52 -7.39
CA SER A 143 -16.06 -0.70 -6.19
C SER A 143 -15.28 -1.41 -5.09
N VAL A 144 -15.53 -0.99 -3.86
CA VAL A 144 -14.93 -1.53 -2.64
C VAL A 144 -15.99 -1.77 -1.58
N THR A 145 -15.73 -2.69 -0.66
CA THR A 145 -16.46 -2.75 0.61
C THR A 145 -15.70 -1.91 1.63
N LEU A 146 -16.41 -1.06 2.38
CA LEU A 146 -15.80 -0.13 3.32
C LEU A 146 -16.60 -0.06 4.61
N ALA A 147 -15.88 -0.03 5.73
CA ALA A 147 -16.39 0.35 7.02
C ALA A 147 -15.49 1.44 7.63
N SER A 148 -16.11 2.45 8.23
CA SER A 148 -15.38 3.51 8.93
C SER A 148 -16.02 3.82 10.28
N THR A 149 -15.17 4.12 11.25
CA THR A 149 -15.55 4.51 12.60
C THR A 149 -14.72 5.72 13.04
N GLU A 150 -15.12 6.34 14.13
CA GLU A 150 -14.33 7.37 14.80
C GLU A 150 -13.98 6.89 16.19
N THR A 151 -12.70 7.02 16.56
CA THR A 151 -12.25 6.72 17.91
C THR A 151 -12.72 7.80 18.89
N THR A 152 -12.70 7.51 20.19
CA THR A 152 -13.02 8.52 21.23
C THR A 152 -12.12 9.77 21.16
N GLY A 153 -10.93 9.67 20.54
CA GLY A 153 -10.01 10.79 20.32
C GLY A 153 -10.20 11.53 19.00
N GLY A 154 -11.31 11.31 18.26
CA GLY A 154 -11.60 11.98 16.99
C GLY A 154 -10.80 11.48 15.79
N ARG A 155 -10.01 10.41 15.96
CA ARG A 155 -9.29 9.77 14.85
C ARG A 155 -10.27 8.98 13.99
N LYS A 156 -10.16 9.14 12.68
CA LYS A 156 -10.89 8.32 11.72
C LYS A 156 -10.21 6.98 11.59
N ARG A 157 -11.00 5.91 11.60
CA ARG A 157 -10.55 4.55 11.36
C ARG A 157 -11.31 3.99 10.19
N VAL A 158 -10.61 3.31 9.30
CA VAL A 158 -11.19 2.73 8.09
C VAL A 158 -10.64 1.34 7.85
N GLU A 159 -11.53 0.47 7.37
CA GLU A 159 -11.20 -0.81 6.76
C GLU A 159 -11.84 -0.88 5.38
N ILE A 160 -11.08 -1.36 4.41
CA ILE A 160 -11.51 -1.52 3.03
C ILE A 160 -11.16 -2.92 2.57
N ALA A 161 -12.09 -3.56 1.85
CA ALA A 161 -11.81 -4.72 1.02
C ALA A 161 -12.03 -4.37 -0.46
N VAL A 162 -11.03 -4.69 -1.28
CA VAL A 162 -11.03 -4.51 -2.73
C VAL A 162 -10.97 -5.89 -3.38
N PRO A 163 -11.97 -6.30 -4.18
CA PRO A 163 -11.89 -7.56 -4.91
C PRO A 163 -10.67 -7.58 -5.83
N LEU A 164 -9.79 -8.56 -5.64
CA LEU A 164 -8.56 -8.72 -6.41
C LEU A 164 -8.82 -8.83 -7.92
N ALA A 165 -9.95 -9.45 -8.29
CA ALA A 165 -10.40 -9.53 -9.67
C ALA A 165 -10.63 -8.15 -10.32
N ASN A 166 -11.10 -7.15 -9.55
CA ASN A 166 -11.27 -5.79 -10.05
C ASN A 166 -9.92 -5.13 -10.37
N LEU A 167 -8.83 -5.59 -9.73
CA LEU A 167 -7.48 -5.10 -9.95
C LEU A 167 -6.74 -5.88 -11.06
N GLY A 168 -7.35 -6.95 -11.59
CA GLY A 168 -6.75 -7.81 -12.61
C GLY A 168 -5.85 -8.91 -12.06
N VAL A 169 -5.87 -9.15 -10.75
CA VAL A 169 -5.16 -10.28 -10.13
C VAL A 169 -5.94 -11.56 -10.42
N THR A 170 -5.29 -12.52 -11.05
CA THR A 170 -5.89 -13.82 -11.45
C THR A 170 -5.44 -14.99 -10.59
N ASP A 171 -4.34 -14.85 -9.86
CA ASP A 171 -3.78 -15.88 -8.97
C ASP A 171 -3.16 -15.23 -7.73
N ALA A 172 -3.96 -15.09 -6.67
CA ALA A 172 -3.52 -14.52 -5.40
C ALA A 172 -2.37 -15.33 -4.75
N SER A 173 -2.20 -16.61 -5.11
CA SER A 173 -1.12 -17.45 -4.56
C SER A 173 0.27 -17.13 -5.12
N LYS A 174 0.37 -16.15 -6.02
CA LYS A 174 1.62 -15.58 -6.52
C LYS A 174 1.75 -14.09 -6.21
N LEU A 175 0.76 -13.52 -5.53
CA LEU A 175 0.71 -12.10 -5.27
C LEU A 175 1.75 -11.73 -4.21
N SER A 176 2.43 -10.63 -4.48
CA SER A 176 3.10 -9.80 -3.49
C SER A 176 2.65 -8.37 -3.74
N LEU A 177 2.57 -7.58 -2.68
CA LEU A 177 2.16 -6.20 -2.74
C LEU A 177 3.15 -5.30 -2.02
N ARG A 178 3.15 -4.04 -2.42
CA ARG A 178 3.83 -2.94 -1.76
C ARG A 178 2.87 -1.77 -1.66
N ALA A 179 2.86 -1.09 -0.51
CA ALA A 179 2.06 0.11 -0.37
C ALA A 179 2.70 1.18 0.48
N VAL A 180 2.27 2.40 0.23
CA VAL A 180 2.54 3.58 1.04
C VAL A 180 1.22 4.26 1.37
N PHE A 181 1.17 4.84 2.54
CA PHE A 181 0.10 5.65 3.06
C PHE A 181 0.60 7.08 3.09
N VAL A 182 -0.24 8.04 2.72
CA VAL A 182 0.15 9.45 2.68
C VAL A 182 -1.03 10.34 3.05
N LEU A 183 -0.78 11.34 3.90
CA LEU A 183 -1.68 12.49 4.05
C LEU A 183 -1.20 13.59 3.11
N THR A 184 -2.04 13.96 2.15
CA THR A 184 -1.65 14.85 1.06
C THR A 184 -2.67 15.94 0.78
N GLY A 185 -2.16 17.12 0.45
CA GLY A 185 -2.90 18.31 0.07
C GLY A 185 -2.97 18.40 -1.44
N GLY A 186 -3.09 19.62 -1.98
CA GLY A 186 -3.09 19.85 -3.42
C GLY A 186 -1.68 19.89 -4.03
N VAL A 187 -1.65 20.28 -5.30
CA VAL A 187 -0.45 20.78 -5.98
C VAL A 187 -0.63 22.29 -6.13
N ASP A 188 0.38 23.09 -5.77
CA ASP A 188 0.32 24.54 -5.94
C ASP A 188 0.65 24.99 -7.37
N ASP A 189 0.49 26.30 -7.63
CA ASP A 189 0.73 26.89 -8.95
C ASP A 189 2.18 26.76 -9.44
N ASN A 190 3.13 26.47 -8.54
CA ASN A 190 4.54 26.24 -8.87
C ASN A 190 4.86 24.76 -9.11
N GLY A 191 3.84 23.88 -9.09
CA GLY A 191 4.02 22.43 -9.24
C GLY A 191 4.53 21.74 -7.98
N LYS A 192 4.50 22.41 -6.82
CA LYS A 192 4.87 21.79 -5.54
C LYS A 192 3.70 20.96 -5.04
N GLN A 193 3.95 19.68 -4.80
CA GLN A 193 2.98 18.76 -4.24
C GLN A 193 3.12 18.70 -2.73
N TRP A 194 1.99 18.79 -2.03
CA TRP A 194 1.94 18.78 -0.58
C TRP A 194 1.62 17.38 -0.05
N ALA A 195 2.52 16.81 0.75
CA ALA A 195 2.37 15.55 1.48
C ALA A 195 2.93 15.70 2.91
N GLY A 196 2.03 15.88 3.86
CA GLY A 196 2.37 16.21 5.24
C GLY A 196 2.96 15.02 5.99
N ASP A 197 2.55 13.82 5.63
CA ASP A 197 2.90 12.64 6.37
C ASP A 197 2.87 11.39 5.49
N PHE A 198 3.76 10.44 5.78
CA PHE A 198 3.92 9.18 5.06
C PHE A 198 4.09 8.02 6.04
N TYR A 199 3.34 6.95 5.79
CA TYR A 199 3.69 5.64 6.34
C TYR A 199 4.06 4.63 5.25
N PRO A 200 5.26 4.00 5.31
CA PRO A 200 6.36 4.33 6.22
C PRO A 200 6.98 5.69 5.91
N ASN A 201 7.65 6.30 6.89
CA ASN A 201 8.52 7.46 6.65
C ASN A 201 9.55 7.17 5.55
N GLN A 202 9.55 7.98 4.51
CA GLN A 202 10.37 7.87 3.31
C GLN A 202 11.83 8.31 3.55
N GLY A 203 12.10 9.09 4.59
CA GLY A 203 13.45 9.56 4.97
C GLY A 203 13.95 10.75 4.14
N PHE A 204 13.05 11.41 3.41
CA PHE A 204 13.32 12.64 2.66
C PHE A 204 12.34 13.76 3.02
N GLU A 205 11.53 13.57 4.06
CA GLU A 205 10.49 14.50 4.49
C GLU A 205 11.09 15.90 4.63
N THR A 206 10.43 16.87 3.99
CA THR A 206 10.81 18.29 4.09
C THR A 206 10.09 18.89 5.30
N GLY A 207 10.68 19.91 5.92
CA GLY A 207 10.11 20.52 7.14
C GLY A 207 8.71 21.15 6.97
N ASP A 208 8.22 21.32 5.75
CA ASP A 208 6.88 21.84 5.43
C ASP A 208 5.97 20.82 4.73
N GLY A 209 6.48 19.60 4.47
CA GLY A 209 5.75 18.56 3.77
C GLY A 209 5.47 18.88 2.30
N GLY A 210 6.31 19.67 1.63
CA GLY A 210 6.15 19.90 0.19
C GLY A 210 7.35 19.48 -0.66
N TYR A 211 7.03 19.01 -1.86
CA TYR A 211 7.96 18.27 -2.73
C TYR A 211 7.77 18.60 -4.21
N THR A 212 8.80 18.34 -5.01
CA THR A 212 8.68 18.34 -6.46
C THR A 212 7.90 17.10 -6.93
N ALA A 213 6.89 17.29 -7.76
CA ALA A 213 6.16 16.21 -8.39
C ALA A 213 6.96 15.58 -9.57
N PRO A 214 6.86 14.25 -9.82
CA PRO A 214 6.19 13.26 -8.98
C PRO A 214 7.00 12.94 -7.72
N VAL A 215 6.31 12.77 -6.59
CA VAL A 215 6.94 12.31 -5.34
C VAL A 215 7.31 10.84 -5.49
N VAL A 216 8.58 10.53 -5.24
CA VAL A 216 9.13 9.17 -5.42
C VAL A 216 9.07 8.39 -4.12
N ILE A 217 8.24 7.35 -4.11
CA ILE A 217 8.04 6.44 -2.98
C ILE A 217 9.22 5.46 -2.93
N LYS A 218 9.99 5.53 -1.85
CA LYS A 218 11.19 4.71 -1.59
C LYS A 218 10.93 3.59 -0.60
N LYS A 219 10.08 3.82 0.40
CA LYS A 219 9.77 2.85 1.45
C LYS A 219 8.29 2.48 1.40
N THR A 220 8.02 1.21 1.66
CA THR A 220 6.68 0.62 1.56
C THR A 220 6.49 -0.41 2.66
N ILE A 221 5.23 -0.62 3.07
CA ILE A 221 4.84 -1.89 3.66
C ILE A 221 4.83 -2.92 2.53
N SER A 222 5.38 -4.11 2.76
CA SER A 222 5.42 -5.20 1.77
C SER A 222 4.81 -6.46 2.35
N ASN A 223 3.96 -7.14 1.57
CA ASN A 223 3.33 -8.40 1.98
C ASN A 223 3.24 -9.42 0.82
N PRO A 224 3.49 -10.72 1.06
CA PRO A 224 4.10 -11.27 2.29
C PRO A 224 5.50 -10.69 2.52
N THR A 225 5.91 -10.58 3.79
CA THR A 225 7.28 -10.21 4.15
C THR A 225 8.23 -11.30 3.68
N LYS A 226 9.22 -10.93 2.84
CA LYS A 226 10.28 -11.85 2.39
C LYS A 226 11.32 -12.07 3.47
#